data_AF-A0A0J6SJU2-F1
#
_entry.id   AF-A0A0J6SJU2-F1
#
_cell.length_a   1.000
_cell.length_b   1.000
_cell.length_c   1.000
_cell.angle_alpha   90.00
_cell.angle_beta   90.00
_cell.angle_gamma   90.00
#
_symmetry.space_group_name_H-M   'P 1'
#
loop_
_entity.id
_entity.type
_entity.pdbx_description
1 polymer ?
#
loop_
_entity_poly.entity_id
_entity_poly.type
_entity_poly.pdbx_seq_one_letter_code
_entity_poly.pdbx_strand_id
1 'polypeptide(L)'
;MAVRNKEYASANRAKYLAHTRSRQARKMQATPVWADLKKIEAIYAEAARLTAETGVPHHVDHIYPLRGKTMCGLHVENNLQILTAVENLSKGNRVDDPG
;
A
#
# COMPACT_ATOMS: atom_id res chain seq x y z
N MET A 1 -13.46 -14.50 0.69
CA MET A 1 -13.49 -13.19 1.38
C MET A 1 -13.32 -13.43 2.87
N ALA A 2 -12.27 -12.87 3.50
CA ALA A 2 -12.11 -13.00 4.96
C ALA A 2 -13.19 -12.16 5.66
N VAL A 3 -14.16 -12.82 6.28
CA VAL A 3 -15.17 -12.15 7.11
C VAL A 3 -14.44 -11.52 8.29
N ARG A 4 -14.34 -10.19 8.29
CA ARG A 4 -13.76 -9.45 9.41
C ARG A 4 -14.77 -9.51 10.55
N ASN A 5 -14.55 -10.41 11.51
CA ASN A 5 -15.42 -10.53 12.68
C ASN A 5 -15.46 -9.18 13.40
N LYS A 6 -16.62 -8.52 13.39
CA LYS A 6 -16.83 -7.17 13.98
C LYS A 6 -16.50 -7.18 15.48
N GLU A 7 -16.79 -8.26 16.18
CA GLU A 7 -16.49 -8.43 17.60
C GLU A 7 -14.98 -8.56 17.85
N TYR A 8 -14.27 -9.29 16.99
CA TYR A 8 -12.81 -9.34 17.05
C TYR A 8 -12.19 -7.96 16.78
N ALA A 9 -12.73 -7.21 15.82
CA ALA A 9 -12.26 -5.88 15.48
C ALA A 9 -12.49 -4.85 16.59
N SER A 10 -13.64 -4.90 17.28
CA SER A 10 -13.94 -4.03 18.42
C SER A 10 -13.09 -4.37 19.63
N ALA A 11 -12.95 -5.66 19.97
CA ALA A 11 -12.09 -6.12 21.07
C ALA A 11 -10.60 -5.80 20.85
N ASN A 12 -10.14 -5.73 19.59
CA ASN A 12 -8.74 -5.46 19.24
C ASN A 12 -8.53 -4.05 18.68
N ARG A 13 -9.45 -3.11 18.94
CA ARG A 13 -9.40 -1.74 18.38
C ARG A 13 -8.05 -1.06 18.61
N ALA A 14 -7.50 -1.15 19.82
CA ALA A 14 -6.21 -0.56 20.17
C ALA A 14 -5.05 -1.12 19.32
N LYS A 15 -5.02 -2.44 19.10
CA LYS A 15 -4.03 -3.12 18.25
C LYS A 15 -4.09 -2.61 16.80
N TYR A 16 -5.30 -2.47 16.25
CA TYR A 16 -5.47 -1.93 14.89
C TYR A 16 -5.05 -0.46 14.80
N LEU A 17 -5.35 0.35 15.81
CA LEU A 17 -4.92 1.75 15.85
C LEU A 17 -3.39 1.86 15.89
N ALA A 18 -2.73 1.09 16.77
CA ALA A 18 -1.28 1.03 16.85
C ALA A 18 -0.66 0.63 15.51
N HIS A 19 -1.21 -0.41 14.86
CA HIS A 19 -0.74 -0.85 13.53
C HIS A 19 -0.90 0.24 12.47
N THR A 20 -2.06 0.91 12.41
CA THR A 20 -2.31 2.01 11.47
C THR A 20 -1.35 3.16 11.70
N ARG A 21 -1.13 3.60 12.95
CA ARG A 21 -0.20 4.68 13.27
C ARG A 21 1.24 4.34 12.87
N SER A 22 1.70 3.12 13.18
CA SER A 22 3.02 2.64 12.78
C SER A 22 3.18 2.59 11.25
N ARG A 23 2.14 2.21 10.50
CA ARG A 23 2.17 2.22 9.04
C ARG A 23 2.27 3.64 8.47
N GLN A 24 1.51 4.58 9.02
CA GLN A 24 1.55 5.99 8.59
C GLN A 24 2.90 6.63 8.89
N ALA A 25 3.43 6.45 10.10
CA ALA A 25 4.75 6.96 10.47
C ALA A 25 5.84 6.43 9.53
N ARG A 26 5.81 5.13 9.20
CA ARG A 26 6.76 4.54 8.24
C ARG A 26 6.62 5.13 6.84
N LYS A 27 5.39 5.32 6.36
CA LYS A 27 5.14 5.96 5.07
C LYS A 27 5.75 7.36 5.04
N MET A 28 5.51 8.16 6.08
CA MET A 28 6.10 9.51 6.21
C MET A 28 7.63 9.48 6.26
N GLN A 29 8.23 8.59 7.05
CA GLN A 29 9.68 8.44 7.15
C GLN A 29 10.32 7.99 5.82
N ALA A 30 9.58 7.21 5.03
CA ALA A 30 10.03 6.76 3.72
C ALA A 30 9.75 7.77 2.61
N THR A 31 9.11 8.91 2.87
CA THR A 31 8.86 9.97 1.87
C THR A 31 9.97 11.01 1.93
N PRO A 32 10.96 10.96 1.04
CA PRO A 32 12.01 11.98 0.99
C PRO A 32 11.45 13.32 0.49
N VAL A 33 12.15 14.40 0.82
CA VAL A 33 11.76 15.79 0.44
C VAL A 33 11.67 16.01 -1.07
N TRP A 34 12.38 15.20 -1.86
CA TRP A 34 12.40 15.28 -3.31
C TRP A 34 11.31 14.45 -3.99
N ALA A 35 10.50 13.69 -3.23
CA ALA A 35 9.40 12.91 -3.79
C ALA A 35 8.40 13.82 -4.53
N ASP A 36 7.97 13.42 -5.73
CA ASP A 36 6.98 14.18 -6.49
C ASP A 36 5.57 13.85 -5.98
N LEU A 37 5.11 14.64 -5.01
CA LEU A 37 3.80 14.44 -4.39
C LEU A 37 2.64 14.54 -5.40
N LYS A 38 2.79 15.32 -6.47
CA LYS A 38 1.75 15.44 -7.51
C LYS A 38 1.66 14.17 -8.35
N LYS A 39 2.80 13.57 -8.70
CA LYS A 39 2.80 12.27 -9.39
C LYS A 39 2.28 11.15 -8.50
N ILE A 40 2.64 11.16 -7.21
CA ILE A 40 2.07 10.20 -6.24
C ILE A 40 0.54 10.33 -6.20
N GLU A 41 0.02 11.55 -6.09
CA GLU A 41 -1.44 11.81 -6.13
C GLU A 41 -2.08 11.31 -7.44
N ALA A 42 -1.45 11.59 -8.58
CA ALA A 42 -1.92 11.12 -9.88
C ALA A 42 -1.98 9.57 -9.96
N ILE A 43 -1.02 8.87 -9.37
CA ILE A 43 -1.03 7.38 -9.31
C ILE A 43 -2.21 6.87 -8.46
N TYR A 44 -2.53 7.53 -7.35
CA TYR A 44 -3.71 7.18 -6.54
C TYR A 44 -5.02 7.46 -7.29
N ALA A 45 -5.10 8.59 -8.02
CA ALA A 45 -6.26 8.91 -8.85
C ALA A 45 -6.45 7.89 -9.97
N GLU A 46 -5.36 7.46 -10.60
CA GLU A 46 -5.39 6.45 -11.66
C GLU A 46 -5.86 5.09 -11.14
N ALA A 47 -5.41 4.65 -9.96
CA ALA A 47 -5.91 3.42 -9.34
C ALA A 47 -7.43 3.48 -9.08
N ALA A 48 -7.95 4.64 -8.67
CA ALA A 48 -9.39 4.85 -8.50
C ALA A 48 -10.13 4.82 -9.84
N ARG A 49 -9.57 5.46 -10.88
CA ARG A 49 -10.11 5.45 -12.25
C ARG A 49 -10.21 4.03 -12.81
N LEU A 50 -9.13 3.25 -12.71
CA LEU A 50 -9.09 1.85 -13.15
C LEU A 50 -10.08 0.98 -12.38
N THR A 51 -10.25 1.24 -11.09
CA THR A 51 -11.29 0.55 -10.29
C THR A 51 -12.69 0.82 -10.83
N ALA A 52 -12.99 2.08 -11.14
CA ALA A 52 -14.29 2.46 -11.66
C ALA A 52 -14.54 1.91 -13.08
N GLU A 53 -13.52 1.94 -13.94
CA GLU A 53 -13.61 1.49 -15.34
C GLU A 53 -13.74 -0.03 -15.47
N THR A 54 -12.96 -0.78 -14.68
CA THR A 54 -12.90 -2.25 -14.79
C THR A 54 -13.90 -2.97 -13.89
N GLY A 55 -14.43 -2.31 -12.87
CA GLY A 55 -15.19 -2.95 -11.79
C GLY A 55 -14.34 -3.81 -10.85
N VAL A 56 -13.02 -3.88 -11.06
CA VAL A 56 -12.09 -4.65 -10.22
C VAL A 56 -11.39 -3.67 -9.27
N PRO A 57 -11.35 -3.92 -7.95
CA PRO A 57 -10.61 -3.08 -7.03
C PRO A 57 -9.11 -3.05 -7.37
N HIS A 58 -8.57 -1.85 -7.61
CA HIS A 58 -7.15 -1.60 -7.80
C HIS A 58 -6.57 -0.87 -6.59
N HIS A 59 -5.36 -1.22 -6.18
CA HIS A 59 -4.61 -0.63 -5.07
C HIS A 59 -3.27 -0.09 -5.57
N VAL A 60 -2.80 0.98 -4.91
CA VAL A 60 -1.43 1.46 -5.06
C VAL A 60 -0.54 0.71 -4.07
N ASP A 61 0.45 -0.01 -4.59
CA ASP A 61 1.46 -0.75 -3.83
C ASP A 61 2.87 -0.19 -4.09
N HIS A 62 3.83 -0.63 -3.28
CA HIS A 62 5.25 -0.33 -3.46
C HIS A 62 5.98 -1.47 -4.17
N ILE A 63 6.66 -1.20 -5.29
CA ILE A 63 7.49 -2.20 -6.02
C ILE A 63 8.51 -2.82 -5.04
N TYR A 64 9.29 -1.95 -4.40
CA TYR A 64 10.14 -2.30 -3.26
C TYR A 64 9.41 -1.98 -1.96
N PRO A 65 9.19 -2.97 -1.08
CA PRO A 65 8.37 -2.81 0.11
C PRO A 65 9.02 -1.84 1.11
N LEU A 66 8.21 -1.03 1.79
CA LEU A 66 8.69 -0.18 2.89
C LEU A 66 9.17 -0.99 4.11
N ARG A 67 8.80 -2.27 4.19
CA ARG A 67 9.13 -3.18 5.30
C ARG A 67 9.59 -4.54 4.77
N GLY A 68 10.55 -4.54 3.84
CA GLY A 68 11.21 -5.77 3.42
C GLY A 68 12.16 -6.31 4.51
N LYS A 69 12.45 -7.61 4.45
CA LYS A 69 13.37 -8.28 5.39
C LYS A 69 14.83 -7.95 5.09
N THR A 70 15.16 -7.82 3.81
CA THR A 70 16.52 -7.62 3.29
C THR A 70 16.77 -6.19 2.83
N MET A 71 15.77 -5.52 2.27
CA MET A 71 15.85 -4.13 1.81
C MET A 71 14.56 -3.38 2.10
N CYS A 72 14.62 -2.04 2.09
CA CYS A 72 13.44 -1.19 2.17
C CYS A 72 13.43 -0.19 1.01
N GLY A 73 12.25 0.04 0.44
CA GLY A 73 12.02 1.07 -0.56
C GLY A 73 11.61 2.42 0.04
N LEU A 74 11.52 3.44 -0.81
CA LEU A 74 11.01 4.77 -0.47
C LEU A 74 9.56 4.94 -0.93
N HIS A 75 8.79 5.82 -0.29
CA HIS A 75 7.50 6.24 -0.81
C HIS A 75 7.69 7.40 -1.79
N VAL A 76 8.03 7.05 -3.03
CA VAL A 76 8.31 7.95 -4.16
C VAL A 76 7.57 7.45 -5.37
N GLU A 77 7.28 8.34 -6.32
CA GLU A 77 6.50 8.08 -7.52
C GLU A 77 7.04 6.90 -8.35
N ASN A 78 8.36 6.74 -8.45
CA ASN A 78 9.00 5.63 -9.19
C ASN A 78 8.96 4.28 -8.45
N ASN A 79 8.62 4.26 -7.15
CA ASN A 79 8.49 3.03 -6.38
C ASN A 79 7.02 2.63 -6.18
N LEU A 80 6.08 3.32 -6.82
CA LEU A 80 4.66 3.00 -6.76
C LEU A 80 4.21 2.26 -8.01
N GLN A 81 3.33 1.29 -7.82
CA GLN A 81 2.67 0.55 -8.90
C GLN A 81 1.20 0.35 -8.57
N ILE A 82 0.39 0.19 -9.61
CA ILE A 82 -1.03 -0.13 -9.47
C ILE A 82 -1.21 -1.62 -9.72
N LEU A 83 -1.77 -2.31 -8.73
CA LEU A 83 -2.07 -3.73 -8.80
C LEU A 83 -3.56 -3.94 -8.51
N THR A 84 -4.16 -5.00 -9.03
CA THR A 84 -5.47 -5.43 -8.52
C THR A 84 -5.35 -5.78 -7.04
N ALA A 85 -6.45 -5.69 -6.30
CA ALA A 85 -6.46 -6.04 -4.89
C ALA A 85 -5.99 -7.49 -4.64
N VAL A 86 -6.27 -8.40 -5.56
CA VAL A 86 -5.85 -9.80 -5.49
C VAL A 86 -4.33 -9.93 -5.63
N GLU A 87 -3.74 -9.28 -6.65
CA GLU A 87 -2.29 -9.28 -6.87
C GLU A 87 -1.54 -8.65 -5.69
N ASN A 88 -1.99 -7.48 -5.23
CA ASN A 88 -1.40 -6.79 -4.09
C ASN A 88 -1.44 -7.64 -2.80
N LEU A 89 -2.57 -8.32 -2.54
CA LEU A 89 -2.70 -9.22 -1.39
C LEU A 89 -1.79 -10.45 -1.52
N SER A 90 -1.65 -11.00 -2.72
CA SER A 90 -0.73 -12.11 -2.99
C SER A 90 0.71 -11.69 -2.73
N LYS A 91 1.14 -10.55 -3.28
CA LYS A 91 2.50 -9.99 -3.16
C LYS A 91 2.93 -9.72 -1.72
N GLY A 92 2.10 -9.03 -0.94
CA GLY A 92 2.45 -8.61 0.41
C GLY A 92 3.74 -7.77 0.45
N ASN A 93 4.63 -8.03 1.42
CA ASN A 93 5.90 -7.29 1.57
C ASN A 93 7.06 -7.92 0.79
N ARG A 94 6.80 -8.64 -0.31
CA ARG A 94 7.83 -9.18 -1.19
C ARG A 94 8.14 -8.17 -2.30
N VAL A 95 9.33 -8.28 -2.88
CA VAL A 95 9.70 -7.56 -4.10
C VAL A 95 9.04 -8.29 -5.26
N ASP A 96 8.39 -7.56 -6.15
CA ASP A 96 8.06 -8.13 -7.46
C ASP A 96 9.37 -8.22 -8.21
N ASP A 97 9.84 -9.44 -8.47
CA ASP A 97 11.01 -9.70 -9.30
C ASP A 97 10.57 -9.60 -10.76
N PRO A 98 10.88 -8.51 -11.48
CA PRO A 98 10.69 -8.49 -12.91
C PRO A 98 11.91 -9.23 -13.47
N GLY A 99 11.78 -10.54 -13.67
CA GLY A 99 12.84 -11.36 -14.24
C GLY A 99 13.47 -10.74 -15.49
#